data_AF-A0A125NTW1-F1
#
_entry.id   AF-A0A125NTW1-F1
#
_cell.length_a   1.000
_cell.length_b   1.000
_cell.length_c   1.000
_cell.angle_alpha   90.00
_cell.angle_beta   90.00
_cell.angle_gamma   90.00
#
_symmetry.space_group_name_H-M   'P 1'
#
loop_
_entity.id
_entity.type
_entity.pdbx_description
1 polymer ?
#
loop_
_entity_poly.entity_id
_entity_poly.type
_entity_poly.pdbx_seq_one_letter_code
_entity_poly.pdbx_strand_id
1 'polypeptide(L)'
;MPHPVDEMHAALLAAAQAGNLEDLREPLEWNEMMPETAAGADEHPIDHWRKTSADGSGHEILRVLASILELPPAELPLGKDIENNIIYVWPYLAEADLANLTATQASDLERLVGAEKAQTMRTDKKWSWWRLTIGADGTWHSFKKTH
;
A
#
# COMPACT_ATOMS: atom_id res chain seq x y z
N MET A 1 -7.91 14.17 4.92
CA MET A 1 -8.18 12.74 5.09
C MET A 1 -8.92 12.55 6.41
N PRO A 2 -9.91 11.64 6.50
CA PRO A 2 -10.63 11.35 7.74
C PRO A 2 -9.70 10.89 8.86
N HIS A 3 -10.06 11.21 10.10
CA HIS A 3 -9.24 10.89 11.27
C HIS A 3 -8.90 9.39 11.42
N PRO A 4 -9.85 8.44 11.23
CA PRO A 4 -9.53 7.02 11.36
C PRO A 4 -8.48 6.52 10.36
N VAL A 5 -8.48 7.09 9.15
CA VAL A 5 -7.51 6.77 8.10
C VAL A 5 -6.13 7.31 8.47
N ASP A 6 -6.08 8.52 9.06
CA ASP A 6 -4.85 9.14 9.54
C ASP A 6 -4.22 8.35 10.70
N GLU A 7 -5.04 7.84 11.61
CA GLU A 7 -4.58 6.96 12.70
C GLU A 7 -3.98 5.65 12.18
N MET A 8 -4.68 4.97 11.25
CA MET A 8 -4.16 3.75 10.63
C MET A 8 -2.88 4.03 9.82
N HIS A 9 -2.85 5.10 9.04
CA HIS A 9 -1.65 5.53 8.30
C HIS A 9 -0.46 5.77 9.23
N ALA A 10 -0.66 6.51 10.32
CA ALA A 10 0.37 6.81 11.30
C ALA A 10 0.89 5.56 12.00
N ALA A 11 0.01 4.63 12.39
CA ALA A 11 0.40 3.37 13.01
C ALA A 11 1.24 2.49 12.08
N LEU A 12 0.82 2.36 10.81
CA LEU A 12 1.56 1.61 9.81
C LEU A 12 2.93 2.23 9.52
N LEU A 13 2.99 3.56 9.41
CA LEU A 13 4.23 4.28 9.16
C LEU A 13 5.20 4.15 10.34
N ALA A 14 4.69 4.27 11.58
CA ALA A 14 5.49 4.10 12.78
C ALA A 14 6.08 2.68 12.89
N ALA A 15 5.25 1.65 12.66
CA ALA A 15 5.70 0.25 12.65
C ALA A 15 6.74 0.00 11.54
N ALA A 16 6.54 0.57 10.35
CA ALA A 16 7.49 0.46 9.25
C ALA A 16 8.84 1.13 9.55
N GLN A 17 8.82 2.28 10.23
CA GLN A 17 10.03 3.01 10.63
C GLN A 17 10.77 2.36 11.81
N ALA A 18 10.05 1.69 12.71
CA ALA A 18 10.64 0.93 13.82
C ALA A 18 11.47 -0.26 13.31
N GLY A 19 11.14 -0.80 12.14
CA GLY A 19 11.92 -1.83 11.45
C GLY A 19 11.66 -3.25 11.94
N ASN A 20 10.68 -3.47 12.82
CA ASN A 20 10.25 -4.80 13.23
C ASN A 20 8.90 -5.16 12.60
N LEU A 21 8.87 -6.21 11.78
CA LEU A 21 7.65 -6.62 11.06
C LEU A 21 6.51 -7.01 12.01
N GLU A 22 6.83 -7.49 13.23
CA GLU A 22 5.83 -7.82 14.24
C GLU A 22 5.08 -6.60 14.77
N ASP A 23 5.64 -5.38 14.63
CA ASP A 23 4.98 -4.15 15.09
C ASP A 23 3.73 -3.84 14.23
N LEU A 24 3.57 -4.50 13.07
CA LEU A 24 2.34 -4.45 12.27
C LEU A 24 1.18 -5.24 12.90
N ARG A 25 1.42 -6.01 13.98
CA ARG A 25 0.38 -6.82 14.62
C ARG A 25 -0.70 -5.94 15.26
N GLU A 26 -0.31 -4.86 15.92
CA GLU A 26 -1.26 -3.93 16.55
C GLU A 26 -2.23 -3.31 15.53
N PRO A 27 -1.78 -2.68 14.43
CA PRO A 27 -2.71 -2.15 13.43
C PRO A 27 -3.52 -3.23 12.71
N LEU A 28 -3.02 -4.48 12.63
CA LEU A 28 -3.82 -5.61 12.14
C LEU A 28 -4.99 -5.94 13.07
N GLU A 29 -4.74 -5.96 14.38
CA GLU A 29 -5.73 -6.26 15.43
C GLU A 29 -6.84 -5.20 15.55
N TRP A 30 -6.64 -4.00 15.01
CA TRP A 30 -7.69 -2.98 14.91
C TRP A 30 -8.80 -3.37 13.91
N ASN A 31 -8.53 -4.34 13.03
CA ASN A 31 -9.48 -4.78 12.01
C ASN A 31 -10.28 -6.00 12.51
N GLU A 32 -11.57 -6.04 12.20
CA GLU A 32 -12.39 -7.23 12.43
C GLU A 32 -11.99 -8.39 11.51
N MET A 33 -11.50 -8.08 10.31
CA MET A 33 -11.02 -9.03 9.31
C MET A 33 -9.59 -8.68 8.89
N MET A 34 -8.77 -9.71 8.71
CA MET A 34 -7.40 -9.52 8.21
C MET A 34 -7.41 -8.90 6.81
N PRO A 35 -6.49 -7.97 6.51
CA PRO A 35 -6.37 -7.38 5.18
C PRO A 35 -6.04 -8.46 4.15
N GLU A 36 -6.53 -8.26 2.93
CA GLU A 36 -6.13 -9.08 1.81
C GLU A 36 -4.63 -8.92 1.54
N THR A 37 -3.94 -10.04 1.52
CA THR A 37 -2.56 -10.16 1.03
C THR A 37 -2.58 -10.96 -0.27
N ALA A 38 -1.45 -11.07 -0.96
CA ALA A 38 -1.33 -12.00 -2.09
C ALA A 38 -1.21 -13.48 -1.64
N ALA A 39 -1.50 -13.76 -0.36
CA ALA A 39 -1.42 -15.09 0.24
C ALA A 39 -2.65 -15.96 -0.05
N GLY A 40 -2.53 -17.24 0.27
CA GLY A 40 -3.71 -18.11 0.42
C GLY A 40 -4.54 -17.71 1.65
N ALA A 41 -5.83 -18.05 1.64
CA ALA A 41 -6.81 -17.60 2.64
C ALA A 41 -6.46 -17.92 4.12
N ASP A 42 -5.62 -18.93 4.37
CA ASP A 42 -5.28 -19.40 5.73
C ASP A 42 -3.93 -18.88 6.23
N GLU A 43 -3.20 -18.08 5.44
CA GLU A 43 -1.88 -17.57 5.83
C GLU A 43 -1.99 -16.19 6.51
N HIS A 44 -1.37 -16.07 7.69
CA HIS A 44 -1.34 -14.82 8.43
C HIS A 44 -0.55 -13.74 7.66
N PRO A 45 -1.04 -12.48 7.56
CA PRO A 45 -0.39 -11.43 6.77
C PRO A 45 1.10 -11.21 7.08
N ILE A 46 1.47 -11.17 8.37
CA ILE A 46 2.86 -11.01 8.79
C ILE A 46 3.74 -12.17 8.28
N ASP A 47 3.26 -13.40 8.34
CA ASP A 47 4.02 -14.57 7.87
C ASP A 47 4.20 -14.53 6.35
N HIS A 48 3.15 -14.12 5.63
CA HIS A 48 3.21 -13.92 4.18
C HIS A 48 4.24 -12.86 3.78
N TRP A 49 4.20 -11.69 4.41
CA TRP A 49 5.15 -10.61 4.12
C TRP A 49 6.58 -11.00 4.48
N ARG A 50 6.78 -11.73 5.58
CA ARG A 50 8.10 -12.27 5.95
C ARG A 50 8.67 -13.19 4.87
N LYS A 51 7.84 -14.11 4.34
CA LYS A 51 8.24 -15.02 3.25
C LYS A 51 8.47 -14.30 1.92
N THR A 52 7.70 -13.24 1.66
CA THR A 52 7.82 -12.43 0.43
C THR A 52 9.07 -11.56 0.42
N SER A 53 9.54 -11.15 1.61
CA SER A 53 10.75 -10.34 1.78
C SER A 53 11.99 -11.10 1.31
N ALA A 54 12.77 -10.52 0.40
CA ALA A 54 14.00 -11.14 -0.12
C ALA A 54 15.09 -11.28 0.95
N ASP A 55 15.03 -10.47 2.01
CA ASP A 55 15.93 -10.53 3.15
C ASP A 55 15.52 -11.57 4.23
N GLY A 56 14.36 -12.21 4.08
CA GLY A 56 13.79 -13.17 5.04
C GLY A 56 13.40 -12.60 6.41
N SER A 57 13.66 -11.33 6.67
CA SER A 57 13.41 -10.65 7.96
C SER A 57 12.22 -9.70 7.90
N GLY A 58 11.84 -9.23 6.71
CA GLY A 58 10.72 -8.33 6.48
C GLY A 58 11.11 -6.87 6.27
N HIS A 59 12.40 -6.51 6.37
CA HIS A 59 12.83 -5.12 6.25
C HIS A 59 12.60 -4.55 4.85
N GLU A 60 12.70 -5.36 3.80
CA GLU A 60 12.30 -4.96 2.45
C GLU A 60 10.82 -4.53 2.42
N ILE A 61 9.93 -5.34 2.99
CA ILE A 61 8.50 -5.05 3.01
C ILE A 61 8.20 -3.78 3.81
N LEU A 62 8.83 -3.60 4.99
CA LEU A 62 8.67 -2.40 5.79
C LEU A 62 9.16 -1.15 5.06
N ARG A 63 10.32 -1.23 4.38
CA ARG A 63 10.81 -0.10 3.56
C ARG A 63 9.86 0.23 2.43
N VAL A 64 9.31 -0.78 1.75
CA VAL A 64 8.28 -0.57 0.72
C VAL A 64 7.04 0.09 1.31
N LEU A 65 6.55 -0.39 2.44
CA LEU A 65 5.38 0.14 3.13
C LEU A 65 5.60 1.61 3.52
N ALA A 66 6.73 1.94 4.13
CA ALA A 66 7.12 3.32 4.45
C ALA A 66 7.17 4.20 3.19
N SER A 67 7.87 3.75 2.14
CA SER A 67 8.02 4.52 0.90
C SER A 67 6.69 4.82 0.21
N ILE A 68 5.71 3.90 0.24
CA ILE A 68 4.38 4.19 -0.33
C ILE A 68 3.54 5.10 0.58
N LEU A 69 3.69 4.99 1.90
CA LEU A 69 2.97 5.81 2.88
C LEU A 69 3.47 7.26 2.92
N GLU A 70 4.72 7.51 2.51
CA GLU A 70 5.27 8.87 2.34
C GLU A 70 4.66 9.63 1.15
N LEU A 71 4.02 8.93 0.22
CA LEU A 71 3.28 9.54 -0.89
C LEU A 71 1.81 9.78 -0.48
N PRO A 72 1.11 10.73 -1.13
CA PRO A 72 -0.31 10.93 -0.87
C PRO A 72 -1.15 9.73 -1.35
N PRO A 73 -2.33 9.49 -0.75
CA PRO A 73 -3.29 8.53 -1.28
C PRO A 73 -4.06 9.07 -2.49
N ALA A 74 -4.58 8.17 -3.30
CA ALA A 74 -5.75 8.43 -4.14
C ALA A 74 -7.03 8.17 -3.33
N GLU A 75 -8.04 9.02 -3.48
CA GLU A 75 -9.37 8.84 -2.90
C GLU A 75 -10.33 8.30 -3.96
N LEU A 76 -10.97 7.15 -3.70
CA LEU A 76 -11.83 6.48 -4.67
C LEU A 76 -13.13 5.99 -4.03
N PRO A 77 -14.26 6.04 -4.74
CA PRO A 77 -15.47 5.34 -4.32
C PRO A 77 -15.31 3.83 -4.50
N LEU A 78 -15.75 3.06 -3.50
CA LEU A 78 -15.79 1.61 -3.48
C LEU A 78 -17.22 1.12 -3.76
N GLY A 79 -17.44 0.67 -4.99
CA GLY A 79 -18.71 0.12 -5.44
C GLY A 79 -19.68 1.17 -6.01
N LYS A 80 -20.96 0.81 -6.09
CA LYS A 80 -22.00 1.64 -6.74
C LYS A 80 -22.55 2.76 -5.84
N ASP A 81 -22.34 2.68 -4.54
CA ASP A 81 -22.77 3.71 -3.59
C ASP A 81 -21.61 4.69 -3.35
N ILE A 82 -21.58 5.75 -4.16
CA ILE A 82 -20.45 6.67 -4.30
C ILE A 82 -20.26 7.55 -3.06
N GLU A 83 -21.33 7.84 -2.30
CA GLU A 83 -21.27 8.77 -1.16
C GLU A 83 -20.86 8.12 0.16
N ASN A 84 -21.09 6.81 0.33
CA ASN A 84 -20.92 6.15 1.63
C ASN A 84 -19.73 5.19 1.73
N ASN A 85 -19.09 4.85 0.62
CA ASN A 85 -17.98 3.91 0.60
C ASN A 85 -16.78 4.54 -0.08
N ILE A 86 -15.97 5.31 0.65
CA ILE A 86 -14.70 5.86 0.13
C ILE A 86 -13.55 4.99 0.64
N ILE A 87 -12.60 4.71 -0.24
CA ILE A 87 -11.32 4.08 0.08
C ILE A 87 -10.16 5.01 -0.28
N TYR A 88 -9.09 4.86 0.48
CA TYR A 88 -7.83 5.55 0.29
C TYR A 88 -6.78 4.55 -0.16
N VAL A 89 -6.13 4.83 -1.28
CA VAL A 89 -5.18 3.92 -1.93
C VAL A 89 -3.80 4.54 -1.96
N TRP A 90 -2.82 3.83 -1.40
CA TRP A 90 -1.42 4.22 -1.47
C TRP A 90 -0.60 3.32 -2.41
N PRO A 91 0.36 3.91 -3.14
CA PRO A 91 0.47 5.35 -3.39
C PRO A 91 -0.61 5.81 -4.38
N TYR A 92 -0.91 7.11 -4.47
CA TYR A 92 -1.85 7.64 -5.48
C TYR A 92 -1.49 7.22 -6.92
N LEU A 93 -0.20 6.96 -7.20
CA LEU A 93 0.29 6.47 -8.48
C LEU A 93 -0.28 5.11 -8.89
N ALA A 94 -0.77 4.31 -7.95
CA ALA A 94 -1.43 3.04 -8.23
C ALA A 94 -2.75 3.23 -9.02
N GLU A 95 -3.34 4.41 -8.94
CA GLU A 95 -4.61 4.78 -9.56
C GLU A 95 -4.43 5.88 -10.63
N ALA A 96 -3.19 6.27 -10.92
CA ALA A 96 -2.86 7.28 -11.94
C ALA A 96 -2.82 6.68 -13.35
N ASP A 97 -3.06 7.50 -14.37
CA ASP A 97 -2.82 7.10 -15.77
C ASP A 97 -1.32 7.08 -16.07
N LEU A 98 -0.72 5.90 -15.96
CA LEU A 98 0.71 5.68 -16.22
C LEU A 98 1.14 6.00 -17.66
N ALA A 99 0.21 6.10 -18.62
CA ALA A 99 0.51 6.53 -19.98
C ALA A 99 0.74 8.05 -20.06
N ASN A 100 0.12 8.83 -19.18
CA ASN A 100 0.05 10.29 -19.23
C ASN A 100 0.42 10.96 -17.89
N LEU A 101 1.57 10.57 -17.33
CA LEU A 101 2.06 11.16 -16.08
C LEU A 101 2.55 12.59 -16.25
N THR A 102 2.24 13.43 -15.28
CA THR A 102 2.91 14.73 -15.09
C THR A 102 4.39 14.54 -14.73
N ALA A 103 5.20 15.58 -14.87
CA ALA A 103 6.63 15.52 -14.50
C ALA A 103 6.84 15.12 -13.03
N THR A 104 6.01 15.62 -12.11
CA THR A 104 6.07 15.27 -10.69
C THR A 104 5.73 13.80 -10.47
N GLN A 105 4.64 13.31 -11.06
CA GLN A 105 4.25 11.90 -10.96
C GLN A 105 5.32 10.95 -11.52
N ALA A 106 5.94 11.31 -12.64
CA ALA A 106 7.03 10.52 -13.21
C ALA A 106 8.23 10.47 -12.26
N SER A 107 8.60 11.60 -11.65
CA SER A 107 9.69 11.64 -10.67
C SER A 107 9.38 10.83 -9.40
N ASP A 108 8.15 10.92 -8.88
CA ASP A 108 7.73 10.13 -7.73
C ASP A 108 7.75 8.63 -8.04
N LEU A 109 7.27 8.24 -9.23
CA LEU A 109 7.32 6.84 -9.69
C LEU A 109 8.75 6.33 -9.76
N GLU A 110 9.66 7.08 -10.41
CA GLU A 110 11.07 6.72 -10.52
C GLU A 110 11.76 6.62 -9.15
N ARG A 111 11.42 7.51 -8.20
CA ARG A 111 11.94 7.45 -6.83
C ARG A 111 11.44 6.21 -6.09
N LEU A 112 10.19 5.83 -6.32
CA LEU A 112 9.55 4.73 -5.62
C LEU A 112 10.02 3.35 -6.13
N VAL A 113 10.11 3.16 -7.45
CA VAL A 113 10.36 1.84 -8.05
C VAL A 113 11.69 1.75 -8.82
N GLY A 114 12.41 2.85 -8.98
CA GLY A 114 13.60 2.95 -9.81
C GLY A 114 13.29 3.20 -11.30
N ALA A 115 14.25 3.77 -12.02
CA ALA A 115 14.06 4.22 -13.41
C ALA A 115 13.66 3.09 -14.38
N GLU A 116 14.29 1.92 -14.27
CA GLU A 116 14.00 0.78 -15.15
C GLU A 116 12.55 0.30 -14.99
N LYS A 117 12.13 0.03 -13.76
CA LYS A 117 10.77 -0.44 -13.45
C LYS A 117 9.72 0.62 -13.76
N ALA A 118 10.01 1.89 -13.50
CA ALA A 118 9.14 3.01 -13.87
C ALA A 118 8.90 3.05 -15.39
N GLN A 119 9.96 2.88 -16.18
CA GLN A 119 9.85 2.83 -17.64
C GLN A 119 9.00 1.64 -18.12
N THR A 120 9.20 0.45 -17.54
CA THR A 120 8.35 -0.72 -17.81
C THR A 120 6.89 -0.44 -17.49
N MET A 121 6.58 0.06 -16.30
CA MET A 121 5.21 0.36 -15.87
C MET A 121 4.50 1.39 -16.76
N ARG A 122 5.23 2.41 -17.24
CA ARG A 122 4.71 3.40 -18.20
C ARG A 122 4.47 2.80 -19.58
N THR A 123 5.34 1.90 -20.03
CA THR A 123 5.23 1.22 -21.32
C THR A 123 4.02 0.28 -21.33
N ASP A 124 3.88 -0.51 -20.27
CA ASP A 124 2.78 -1.46 -20.08
C ASP A 124 1.48 -0.78 -19.67
N LYS A 125 1.55 0.51 -19.29
CA LYS A 125 0.43 1.32 -18.77
C LYS A 125 -0.25 0.64 -17.58
N LYS A 126 0.54 -0.05 -16.77
CA LYS A 126 0.04 -0.95 -15.73
C LYS A 126 0.82 -0.82 -14.43
N TRP A 127 0.10 -0.67 -13.32
CA TRP A 127 0.65 -0.72 -11.98
C TRP A 127 1.09 -2.15 -11.64
N SER A 128 2.39 -2.36 -11.40
CA SER A 128 2.98 -3.67 -11.06
C SER A 128 3.90 -3.57 -9.83
N TRP A 129 3.43 -2.83 -8.82
CA TRP A 129 4.12 -2.58 -7.56
C TRP A 129 3.17 -2.76 -6.36
N TRP A 130 3.65 -2.50 -5.15
CA TRP A 130 2.87 -2.62 -3.93
C TRP A 130 1.75 -1.58 -3.84
N ARG A 131 0.61 -2.01 -3.32
CA ARG A 131 -0.59 -1.19 -3.15
C ARG A 131 -1.19 -1.46 -1.76
N LEU A 132 -1.52 -0.39 -1.06
CA LEU A 132 -2.21 -0.40 0.24
C LEU A 132 -3.60 0.22 0.07
N THR A 133 -4.62 -0.35 0.70
CA THR A 133 -5.98 0.22 0.71
C THR A 133 -6.51 0.30 2.14
N ILE A 134 -7.03 1.46 2.52
CA ILE A 134 -7.68 1.72 3.81
C ILE A 134 -9.07 2.32 3.54
N GLY A 135 -10.11 1.83 4.20
CA GLY A 135 -11.47 2.39 4.13
C GLY A 135 -11.57 3.72 4.88
N ALA A 136 -12.55 4.56 4.56
CA ALA A 136 -12.76 5.85 5.23
C ALA A 136 -13.01 5.74 6.75
N ASP A 137 -13.39 4.56 7.22
CA ASP A 137 -13.56 4.17 8.61
C ASP A 137 -12.25 3.76 9.31
N GLY A 138 -11.12 3.73 8.59
CA GLY A 138 -9.81 3.30 9.10
C GLY A 138 -9.52 1.81 8.91
N THR A 139 -10.45 1.04 8.36
CA THR A 139 -10.24 -0.40 8.13
C THR A 139 -9.15 -0.63 7.09
N TRP A 140 -8.09 -1.35 7.44
CA TRP A 140 -7.05 -1.80 6.53
C TRP A 140 -7.57 -2.95 5.67
N HIS A 141 -7.87 -2.67 4.40
CA HIS A 141 -8.45 -3.65 3.49
C HIS A 141 -7.43 -4.54 2.79
N SER A 142 -6.28 -3.99 2.36
CA SER A 142 -5.27 -4.80 1.67
C SER A 142 -3.88 -4.18 1.71
N PHE A 143 -2.86 -5.03 1.67
CA PHE A 143 -1.49 -4.63 1.34
C PHE A 143 -0.79 -5.76 0.57
N LYS A 144 -0.65 -5.57 -0.75
CA LYS A 144 -0.18 -6.61 -1.66
C LYS A 144 0.56 -6.03 -2.87
N LYS A 145 1.43 -6.82 -3.46
CA LYS A 145 2.09 -6.51 -4.74
C LYS A 145 1.14 -6.81 -5.89
N THR A 146 0.97 -5.88 -6.82
CA THR A 146 0.18 -6.12 -8.03
C THR A 146 1.03 -6.77 -9.11
N HIS A 147 0.42 -7.68 -9.88
CA HIS A 147 1.02 -8.39 -11.01
C HIS A 147 0.41 -7.89 -12.31
#